data_AF-A0A356WAB0-F1
#
_entry.id   AF-A0A356WAB0-F1
#
_cell.length_a   1.000
_cell.length_b   1.000
_cell.length_c   1.000
_cell.angle_alpha   90.00
_cell.angle_beta   90.00
_cell.angle_gamma   90.00
#
_symmetry.space_group_name_H-M   'P 1'
#
loop_
_entity.id
_entity.type
_entity.pdbx_description
1 polymer ?
#
loop_
_entity_poly.entity_id
_entity_poly.type
_entity_poly.pdbx_seq_one_letter_code
_entity_poly.pdbx_strand_id
1 'polypeptide(L)'
;MEFVMMQETSPPSFSELYSAYAAGQLDPGFSLLLETQSMLRSDVRGALAVSETISGIMFETATPVAMSAGAGARALDLIDALEREEDLPARSAPSDAELAELPEPLRDAAFEAFDLEGWQGTAPGIRRMKLDVKSELEVELYRIQPNARVPRHSHGGTEFTLVVAGGFTDETGSYGPGDLAVKGP
;
A
#
# COMPACT_ATOMS: atom_id res chain seq x y z
N MET A 1 39.49 -18.55 14.03
CA MET A 1 38.05 -18.55 14.34
C MET A 1 37.42 -17.63 13.32
N GLU A 2 36.65 -18.21 12.40
CA GLU A 2 36.23 -17.60 11.13
C GLU A 2 35.40 -16.33 11.33
N PHE A 3 35.78 -15.28 10.59
CA PHE A 3 34.92 -14.16 10.28
C PHE A 3 33.91 -14.63 9.24
N VAL A 4 32.67 -14.86 9.66
CA VAL A 4 31.55 -14.99 8.72
C VAL A 4 31.18 -13.59 8.28
N MET A 5 31.58 -13.26 7.05
CA MET A 5 31.09 -12.10 6.31
C MET A 5 29.56 -12.19 6.23
N MET A 6 28.85 -11.32 6.94
CA MET A 6 27.43 -11.12 6.66
C MET A 6 27.34 -10.55 5.24
N GLN A 7 26.74 -11.34 4.36
CA GLN A 7 26.46 -10.95 2.98
C GLN A 7 25.65 -9.65 3.00
N GLU A 8 26.17 -8.62 2.34
CA GLU A 8 25.35 -7.48 1.92
C GLU A 8 24.22 -8.02 1.06
N THR A 9 22.99 -7.99 1.60
CA THR A 9 21.79 -8.23 0.81
C THR A 9 21.65 -7.05 -0.14
N SER A 10 22.11 -7.21 -1.37
CA SER A 10 21.80 -6.29 -2.46
C SER A 10 20.28 -6.10 -2.48
N PRO A 11 19.72 -4.88 -2.31
CA PRO A 11 18.28 -4.73 -2.29
C PRO A 11 17.74 -5.17 -3.66
N PRO A 12 16.72 -6.03 -3.72
CA PRO A 12 16.07 -6.37 -4.97
C PRO A 12 15.62 -5.07 -5.65
N SER A 13 15.81 -4.95 -6.97
CA SER A 13 15.61 -3.72 -7.74
C SER A 13 14.13 -3.31 -7.84
N PHE A 14 13.53 -2.90 -6.73
CA PHE A 14 12.26 -2.17 -6.67
C PHE A 14 12.45 -0.67 -6.95
N SER A 15 13.67 -0.25 -7.33
CA SER A 15 13.98 1.14 -7.69
C SER A 15 13.04 1.69 -8.77
N GLU A 16 12.60 0.84 -9.70
CA GLU A 16 11.64 1.24 -10.73
C GLU A 16 10.26 1.53 -10.14
N LEU A 17 9.77 0.72 -9.18
CA LEU A 17 8.49 0.98 -8.51
C LEU A 17 8.55 2.27 -7.69
N TYR A 18 9.62 2.51 -6.94
CA TYR A 18 9.77 3.73 -6.15
C TYR A 18 9.85 4.99 -7.02
N SER A 19 10.54 4.90 -8.16
CA SER A 19 10.63 6.01 -9.12
C SER A 19 9.30 6.26 -9.82
N ALA A 20 8.58 5.21 -10.22
CA ALA A 20 7.24 5.32 -10.81
C ALA A 20 6.22 5.89 -9.82
N TYR A 21 6.30 5.48 -8.55
CA TYR A 21 5.50 6.04 -7.45
C TYR A 21 5.77 7.54 -7.30
N ALA A 22 7.04 7.93 -7.14
CA ALA A 22 7.43 9.33 -6.97
C ALA A 22 7.12 10.21 -8.21
N ALA A 23 6.95 9.61 -9.38
CA ALA A 23 6.49 10.29 -10.59
C ALA A 23 4.96 10.35 -10.73
N GLY A 24 4.20 9.73 -9.83
CA GLY A 24 2.75 9.62 -9.90
C GLY A 24 2.25 8.80 -11.09
N GLN A 25 3.01 7.76 -11.49
CA GLN A 25 2.73 6.91 -12.65
C GLN A 25 2.49 5.44 -12.29
N LEU A 26 2.58 5.09 -11.00
CA LEU A 26 2.37 3.73 -10.54
C LEU A 26 0.88 3.38 -10.52
N ASP A 27 0.55 2.13 -10.86
CA ASP A 27 -0.83 1.62 -10.75
C ASP A 27 -1.34 1.76 -9.31
N PRO A 28 -2.60 2.18 -9.08
CA PRO A 28 -3.15 2.42 -7.75
C PRO A 28 -3.01 1.24 -6.77
N GLY A 29 -3.09 -0.01 -7.26
CA GLY A 29 -2.92 -1.19 -6.43
C GLY A 29 -1.48 -1.35 -5.92
N PHE A 30 -0.50 -1.04 -6.76
CA PHE A 30 0.91 -0.99 -6.35
C PHE A 30 1.23 0.22 -5.48
N SER A 31 0.61 1.39 -5.73
CA SER A 31 0.74 2.54 -4.84
C SER A 31 0.23 2.21 -3.44
N LEU A 32 -0.96 1.60 -3.33
CA LEU A 32 -1.50 1.12 -2.06
C LEU A 32 -0.53 0.17 -1.35
N LEU A 33 0.05 -0.78 -2.08
CA LEU A 33 1.03 -1.73 -1.56
C LEU A 33 2.25 -1.01 -0.99
N LEU A 34 2.86 -0.09 -1.74
CA LEU A 34 4.06 0.64 -1.32
C LEU A 34 3.80 1.57 -0.15
N GLU A 35 2.69 2.32 -0.18
CA GLU A 35 2.29 3.21 0.91
C GLU A 35 2.07 2.42 2.20
N THR A 36 1.33 1.31 2.11
CA THR A 36 1.12 0.39 3.25
C THR A 36 2.45 -0.18 3.74
N GLN A 37 3.33 -0.64 2.85
CA GLN A 37 4.63 -1.19 3.23
C GLN A 37 5.53 -0.13 3.90
N SER A 38 5.49 1.13 3.45
CA SER A 38 6.27 2.23 4.03
C SER A 38 5.87 2.57 5.48
N MET A 39 4.62 2.25 5.86
CA MET A 39 4.15 2.37 7.24
C MET A 39 4.72 1.26 8.13
N LEU A 40 4.99 0.09 7.56
CA LEU A 40 5.51 -1.09 8.25
C LEU A 40 7.05 -1.15 8.25
N ARG A 41 7.70 -0.56 7.24
CA ARG A 41 9.15 -0.68 6.99
C ARG A 41 9.82 0.67 6.76
N SER A 42 10.75 1.01 7.66
CA SER A 42 11.49 2.28 7.59
C SER A 42 12.46 2.36 6.42
N ASP A 43 13.01 1.23 5.97
CA ASP A 43 13.90 1.18 4.81
C ASP A 43 13.15 1.46 3.50
N VAL A 44 11.93 0.94 3.36
CA VAL A 44 11.03 1.25 2.22
C VAL A 44 10.63 2.72 2.25
N ARG A 45 10.24 3.24 3.43
CA ARG A 45 9.96 4.68 3.61
C ARG A 45 11.14 5.56 3.22
N GLY A 46 12.35 5.17 3.62
CA GLY A 46 13.58 5.87 3.26
C GLY A 46 13.85 5.86 1.76
N ALA A 47 13.64 4.71 1.10
CA ALA A 47 13.81 4.58 -0.35
C ALA A 47 12.80 5.44 -1.12
N LEU A 48 11.53 5.47 -0.71
CA LEU A 48 10.50 6.34 -1.30
C LEU A 48 10.89 7.82 -1.15
N ALA A 49 11.28 8.24 0.05
CA ALA A 49 11.68 9.63 0.30
C ALA A 49 12.87 10.08 -0.56
N VAL A 50 13.81 9.17 -0.87
CA VAL A 50 14.92 9.45 -1.81
C VAL A 50 14.39 9.69 -3.21
N SER A 51 13.51 8.82 -3.72
CA SER A 51 12.89 8.98 -5.04
C SER A 51 12.07 10.27 -5.12
N GLU A 52 11.27 10.58 -4.10
CA GLU A 52 10.49 11.83 -4.01
C GLU A 52 11.39 13.07 -3.99
N THR A 53 12.50 13.02 -3.27
CA THR A 53 13.48 14.12 -3.24
C THR A 53 14.05 14.39 -4.63
N ILE A 54 14.40 13.34 -5.38
CA ILE A 54 14.90 13.46 -6.75
C ILE A 54 13.82 14.08 -7.66
N SER A 55 12.58 13.59 -7.59
CA SER A 55 11.45 14.16 -8.32
C SER A 55 11.20 15.63 -7.95
N GLY A 56 11.32 15.99 -6.67
CA GLY A 56 11.17 17.36 -6.18
C GLY A 56 12.23 18.31 -6.75
N ILE A 57 13.49 17.86 -6.85
CA ILE A 57 14.56 18.64 -7.51
C ILE A 57 14.24 18.85 -9.00
N MET A 58 13.77 17.80 -9.69
CA MET A 58 13.36 17.93 -11.10
C MET A 58 12.20 18.91 -11.25
N PHE A 59 11.20 18.85 -10.36
CA PHE A 59 10.06 19.77 -10.34
C PHE A 59 10.49 21.22 -10.11
N GLU A 60 11.37 21.48 -9.14
CA GLU A 60 11.89 22.82 -8.82
C GLU A 60 12.64 23.45 -10.00
N THR A 61 13.33 22.63 -10.80
CA THR A 61 14.09 23.11 -11.97
C THR A 61 13.27 23.16 -13.27
N ALA A 62 11.99 22.76 -13.23
CA ALA A 62 11.12 22.78 -14.40
C ALA A 62 10.84 24.22 -14.86
N THR A 63 10.60 24.41 -16.16
CA THR A 63 10.23 25.73 -16.68
C THR A 63 8.87 26.13 -16.13
N PRO A 64 8.75 27.25 -15.38
CA PRO A 64 7.48 27.64 -14.78
C PRO A 64 6.48 28.07 -15.86
N VAL A 65 5.22 27.72 -15.65
CA VAL A 65 4.09 28.14 -16.50
C VAL A 65 3.19 29.06 -15.68
N ALA A 66 2.89 30.24 -16.23
CA ALA A 66 2.04 31.20 -15.55
C ALA A 66 0.62 30.65 -15.34
N MET A 67 0.14 30.68 -14.10
CA MET A 67 -1.24 30.36 -13.78
C MET A 67 -2.18 31.51 -14.19
N SER A 68 -3.48 31.23 -14.23
CA SER A 68 -4.51 32.25 -14.46
C SER A 68 -4.49 33.32 -13.35
N ALA A 69 -4.85 34.55 -13.68
CA ALA A 69 -4.92 35.64 -12.71
C ALA A 69 -5.85 35.26 -11.54
N GLY A 70 -5.38 35.52 -10.31
CA GLY A 70 -6.10 35.20 -9.08
C GLY A 70 -6.14 33.71 -8.71
N ALA A 71 -5.38 32.83 -9.37
CA ALA A 71 -5.39 31.40 -9.05
C ALA A 71 -5.00 31.11 -7.59
N GLY A 72 -3.99 31.81 -7.06
CA GLY A 72 -3.59 31.66 -5.65
C GLY A 72 -4.69 32.07 -4.66
N ALA A 73 -5.37 33.20 -4.91
CA ALA A 73 -6.48 33.63 -4.06
C ALA A 73 -7.62 32.61 -4.06
N ARG A 74 -8.02 32.11 -5.24
CA ARG A 74 -9.03 31.06 -5.36
C ARG A 74 -8.63 29.78 -4.61
N ALA A 75 -7.36 29.38 -4.65
CA ALA A 75 -6.88 28.21 -3.93
C ALA A 75 -6.98 28.39 -2.41
N LEU A 76 -6.63 29.58 -1.89
CA LEU A 76 -6.78 29.90 -0.47
C LEU A 76 -8.26 29.97 -0.04
N ASP A 77 -9.13 30.57 -0.85
CA ASP A 77 -10.57 30.62 -0.58
C ASP A 77 -11.19 29.20 -0.49
N LEU A 78 -10.69 28.25 -1.29
CA LEU A 78 -11.10 26.84 -1.24
C LEU A 78 -10.62 26.15 0.05
N ILE A 79 -9.39 26.43 0.50
CA ILE A 79 -8.87 25.90 1.77
C ILE A 79 -9.72 26.42 2.94
N ASP A 80 -9.96 27.74 3.00
CA ASP A 80 -10.81 28.34 4.03
C ASP A 80 -12.23 27.75 4.03
N ALA A 81 -12.74 27.36 2.86
CA ALA A 81 -14.04 26.71 2.74
C ALA A 81 -14.04 25.30 3.32
N LEU A 82 -13.01 24.49 3.03
CA LEU A 82 -12.85 23.15 3.59
C LEU A 82 -12.73 23.17 5.12
N GLU A 83 -11.94 24.09 5.67
CA GLU A 83 -11.78 24.24 7.13
C GLU A 83 -13.10 24.62 7.83
N ARG A 84 -13.99 25.36 7.14
CA ARG A 84 -15.33 25.69 7.65
C ARG A 84 -16.32 24.54 7.53
N GLU A 85 -16.07 23.57 6.65
CA GLU A 85 -16.91 22.39 6.41
C GLU A 85 -16.56 21.19 7.29
N GLU A 86 -15.55 21.27 8.18
CA GLU A 86 -15.11 20.19 9.10
C GLU A 86 -16.16 19.73 10.16
N ASP A 87 -17.45 20.02 9.96
CA ASP A 87 -18.59 19.39 10.64
C ASP A 87 -19.09 18.13 9.91
N LEU A 88 -18.26 17.53 9.03
CA LEU A 88 -18.57 16.22 8.45
C LEU A 88 -18.54 15.17 9.58
N PRO A 89 -19.59 14.33 9.72
CA PRO A 89 -19.59 13.29 10.73
C PRO A 89 -18.37 12.39 10.48
N ALA A 90 -17.48 12.30 11.47
CA ALA A 90 -16.38 11.35 11.45
C ALA A 90 -16.93 9.98 11.03
N ARG A 91 -16.38 9.40 9.96
CA ARG A 91 -16.81 8.10 9.44
C ARG A 91 -16.80 7.14 10.62
N SER A 92 -17.96 6.59 10.98
CA SER A 92 -18.08 5.72 12.14
C SER A 92 -17.13 4.54 11.92
N ALA A 93 -16.14 4.39 12.81
CA ALA A 93 -15.22 3.27 12.72
C ALA A 93 -16.02 1.96 12.62
N PRO A 94 -15.69 1.06 11.67
CA PRO A 94 -16.41 -0.18 11.53
C PRO A 94 -16.31 -1.01 12.81
N SER A 95 -17.28 -1.90 13.00
CA SER A 95 -17.32 -2.75 14.20
C SER A 95 -16.18 -3.76 14.29
N ASP A 96 -15.38 -3.94 13.23
CA ASP A 96 -14.24 -4.85 13.21
C ASP A 96 -12.98 -4.11 13.69
N ALA A 97 -12.57 -4.40 14.93
CA ALA A 97 -11.39 -3.80 15.56
C ALA A 97 -10.08 -4.12 14.81
N GLU A 98 -10.00 -5.26 14.11
CA GLU A 98 -8.79 -5.64 13.38
C GLU A 98 -8.57 -4.74 12.17
N LEU A 99 -9.65 -4.32 11.50
CA LEU A 99 -9.55 -3.37 10.40
C LEU A 99 -9.09 -1.99 10.88
N ALA A 100 -9.48 -1.59 12.09
CA ALA A 100 -9.06 -0.31 12.68
C ALA A 100 -7.57 -0.26 13.06
N GLU A 101 -6.91 -1.41 13.19
CA GLU A 101 -5.47 -1.52 13.46
C GLU A 101 -4.62 -1.53 12.19
N LEU A 102 -5.23 -1.63 10.99
CA LEU A 102 -4.50 -1.63 9.73
C LEU A 102 -3.76 -0.31 9.48
N PRO A 103 -2.63 -0.33 8.74
CA PRO A 103 -1.98 0.88 8.26
C PRO A 103 -2.97 1.77 7.50
N GLU A 104 -2.86 3.09 7.69
CA GLU A 104 -3.83 4.06 7.20
C GLU A 104 -4.14 3.96 5.69
N PRO A 105 -3.15 3.79 4.77
CA PRO A 105 -3.44 3.69 3.34
C PRO A 105 -4.36 2.51 2.99
N LEU A 106 -4.21 1.38 3.70
CA LEU A 106 -5.04 0.19 3.53
C LEU A 106 -6.38 0.28 4.25
N ARG A 107 -6.42 1.03 5.36
CA ARG A 107 -7.57 1.07 6.25
C ARG A 107 -8.82 1.57 5.54
N ASP A 108 -8.71 2.67 4.79
CA ASP A 108 -9.85 3.28 4.13
C ASP A 108 -10.44 2.36 3.06
N ALA A 109 -9.59 1.78 2.20
CA ALA A 109 -10.01 0.80 1.21
C ALA A 109 -10.65 -0.44 1.86
N ALA A 110 -10.09 -0.91 2.99
CA ALA A 110 -10.63 -2.05 3.72
C ALA A 110 -11.98 -1.75 4.38
N PHE A 111 -12.17 -0.54 4.89
CA PHE A 111 -13.45 -0.09 5.46
C PHE A 111 -14.54 -0.02 4.40
N GLU A 112 -14.24 0.55 3.23
CA GLU A 112 -15.19 0.63 2.12
C GLU A 112 -15.59 -0.76 1.61
N ALA A 113 -14.61 -1.66 1.45
CA ALA A 113 -14.88 -3.05 1.07
C ALA A 113 -15.73 -3.79 2.13
N PHE A 114 -15.45 -3.55 3.41
CA PHE A 114 -16.19 -4.16 4.51
C PHE A 114 -17.65 -3.67 4.58
N ASP A 115 -17.89 -2.37 4.40
CA ASP A 115 -19.24 -1.79 4.39
C ASP A 115 -20.06 -2.28 3.19
N LEU A 116 -19.41 -2.59 2.06
CA LEU A 116 -20.08 -3.07 0.85
C LEU A 116 -20.49 -4.54 0.92
N GLU A 117 -19.54 -5.43 1.21
CA GLU A 117 -19.77 -6.90 1.17
C GLU A 117 -19.32 -7.63 2.43
N GLY A 118 -18.54 -6.99 3.30
CA GLY A 118 -17.92 -7.64 4.46
C GLY A 118 -16.99 -8.78 4.07
N TRP A 119 -16.52 -9.54 5.07
CA TRP A 119 -15.67 -10.70 4.85
C TRP A 119 -16.38 -11.84 4.12
N GLN A 120 -15.81 -12.31 3.01
CA GLN A 120 -16.29 -13.45 2.25
C GLN A 120 -15.45 -14.71 2.56
N GLY A 121 -16.11 -15.81 2.90
CA GLY A 121 -15.44 -17.10 3.17
C GLY A 121 -15.01 -17.80 1.88
N THR A 122 -13.73 -18.15 1.75
CA THR A 122 -13.20 -18.84 0.56
C THR A 122 -12.82 -20.29 0.82
N ALA A 123 -12.33 -20.58 2.03
CA ALA A 123 -11.97 -21.92 2.49
C ALA A 123 -12.01 -21.96 4.03
N PRO A 124 -11.96 -23.15 4.67
CA PRO A 124 -11.90 -23.23 6.13
C PRO A 124 -10.75 -22.41 6.71
N GLY A 125 -11.10 -21.41 7.54
CA GLY A 125 -10.14 -20.50 8.16
C GLY A 125 -9.60 -19.39 7.26
N ILE A 126 -10.12 -19.22 6.05
CA ILE A 126 -9.69 -18.18 5.10
C ILE A 126 -10.89 -17.32 4.71
N ARG A 127 -10.73 -16.01 4.89
CA ARG A 127 -11.69 -15.00 4.48
C ARG A 127 -10.98 -13.97 3.59
N ARG A 128 -11.70 -13.36 2.66
CA ARG A 128 -11.18 -12.28 1.80
C ARG A 128 -12.18 -11.15 1.63
N MET A 129 -11.68 -9.99 1.22
CA MET A 129 -12.46 -8.87 0.67
C MET A 129 -11.76 -8.35 -0.57
N LYS A 130 -12.51 -7.94 -1.59
CA LYS A 130 -11.96 -7.23 -2.74
C LYS A 130 -11.85 -5.75 -2.43
N LEU A 131 -10.73 -5.14 -2.79
CA LEU A 131 -10.51 -3.72 -2.61
C LEU A 131 -10.69 -3.01 -3.95
N ASP A 132 -11.71 -2.15 -4.06
CA ASP A 132 -11.90 -1.32 -5.25
C ASP A 132 -11.06 -0.05 -5.16
N VAL A 133 -9.81 -0.16 -5.63
CA VAL A 133 -8.83 0.94 -5.62
C VAL A 133 -8.61 1.55 -7.00
N LYS A 134 -9.54 1.31 -7.94
CA LYS A 134 -9.43 1.76 -9.35
C LYS A 134 -8.12 1.32 -10.03
N SER A 135 -7.65 0.13 -9.65
CA SER A 135 -6.47 -0.51 -10.23
C SER A 135 -6.88 -1.38 -11.42
N GLU A 136 -5.96 -1.55 -12.37
CA GLU A 136 -6.11 -2.56 -13.44
C GLU A 136 -5.81 -3.99 -12.95
N LEU A 137 -5.35 -4.12 -11.70
CA LEU A 137 -5.03 -5.37 -11.02
C LEU A 137 -6.17 -5.80 -10.10
N GLU A 138 -6.24 -7.10 -9.83
CA GLU A 138 -7.09 -7.62 -8.77
C GLU A 138 -6.39 -7.41 -7.41
N VAL A 139 -7.00 -6.58 -6.55
CA VAL A 139 -6.48 -6.29 -5.22
C VAL A 139 -7.42 -6.87 -4.17
N GLU A 140 -6.88 -7.71 -3.30
CA GLU A 140 -7.66 -8.42 -2.28
C GLU A 140 -6.97 -8.37 -0.92
N LEU A 141 -7.77 -8.21 0.13
CA LEU A 141 -7.33 -8.36 1.51
C LEU A 141 -7.73 -9.73 2.03
N TYR A 142 -6.76 -10.50 2.50
CA TYR A 142 -6.98 -11.82 3.09
C TYR A 142 -6.84 -11.80 4.60
N ARG A 143 -7.74 -12.54 5.28
CA ARG A 143 -7.65 -12.88 6.69
C ARG A 143 -7.54 -14.40 6.82
N ILE A 144 -6.37 -14.86 7.24
CA ILE A 144 -6.02 -16.28 7.35
C ILE A 144 -5.85 -16.62 8.82
N GLN A 145 -6.64 -17.57 9.32
CA GLN A 145 -6.55 -18.02 10.71
C GLN A 145 -5.23 -18.77 10.97
N PRO A 146 -4.74 -18.76 12.22
CA PRO A 146 -3.58 -19.56 12.59
C PRO A 146 -3.73 -21.02 12.18
N ASN A 147 -2.70 -21.58 11.56
CA ASN A 147 -2.64 -22.96 11.04
C ASN A 147 -3.57 -23.28 9.86
N ALA A 148 -4.34 -22.31 9.34
CA ALA A 148 -5.03 -22.49 8.07
C ALA A 148 -4.01 -22.63 6.92
N ARG A 149 -4.39 -23.38 5.88
CA ARG A 149 -3.55 -23.60 4.70
C ARG A 149 -4.28 -23.12 3.46
N VAL A 150 -3.63 -22.23 2.71
CA VAL A 150 -4.12 -21.81 1.41
C VAL A 150 -4.04 -23.01 0.45
N PRO A 151 -5.14 -23.42 -0.20
CA PRO A 151 -5.11 -24.48 -1.18
C PRO A 151 -4.14 -24.17 -2.32
N ARG A 152 -3.54 -25.21 -2.90
CA ARG A 152 -2.73 -25.04 -4.11
C ARG A 152 -3.59 -24.49 -5.24
N HIS A 153 -3.10 -23.44 -5.88
CA HIS A 153 -3.69 -22.82 -7.05
C HIS A 153 -2.57 -22.45 -8.04
N SER A 154 -2.96 -22.25 -9.30
CA SER A 154 -2.05 -21.75 -10.34
C SER A 154 -2.29 -20.26 -10.51
N HIS A 155 -1.23 -19.46 -10.60
CA HIS A 155 -1.36 -18.04 -10.90
C HIS A 155 -1.42 -17.84 -12.42
N GLY A 156 -2.35 -16.98 -12.88
CA GLY A 156 -2.42 -16.55 -14.28
C GLY A 156 -1.43 -15.42 -14.61
N GLY A 157 -0.69 -14.94 -13.61
CA GLY A 157 0.25 -13.82 -13.69
C GLY A 157 1.09 -13.73 -12.43
N THR A 158 1.82 -12.64 -12.25
CA THR A 158 2.62 -12.42 -11.05
C THR A 158 1.74 -11.96 -9.90
N GLU A 159 1.78 -12.69 -8.78
CA GLU A 159 1.11 -12.36 -7.53
C GLU A 159 2.09 -11.68 -6.56
N PHE A 160 1.63 -10.62 -5.89
CA PHE A 160 2.35 -9.91 -4.85
C PHE A 160 1.57 -9.98 -3.56
N THR A 161 2.17 -10.54 -2.51
CA THR A 161 1.54 -10.66 -1.18
C THR A 161 2.32 -9.84 -0.17
N LEU A 162 1.73 -8.74 0.30
CA LEU A 162 2.23 -7.98 1.44
C LEU A 162 1.60 -8.50 2.73
N VAL A 163 2.42 -8.92 3.69
CA VAL A 163 1.93 -9.27 5.02
C VAL A 163 1.74 -7.99 5.82
N VAL A 164 0.51 -7.73 6.27
CA VAL A 164 0.19 -6.52 7.05
C VAL A 164 0.11 -6.79 8.56
N ALA A 165 -0.26 -8.01 8.95
CA ALA A 165 -0.29 -8.48 10.33
C ALA A 165 -0.09 -10.01 10.37
N GLY A 166 0.45 -10.50 11.49
CA GLY A 166 0.75 -11.92 11.65
C GLY A 166 1.89 -12.39 10.74
N GLY A 167 1.69 -13.48 10.01
CA GLY A 167 2.68 -14.01 9.08
C GLY A 167 2.31 -15.37 8.51
N PHE A 168 3.04 -15.79 7.48
CA PHE A 168 2.90 -17.12 6.88
C PHE A 168 4.26 -17.69 6.46
N THR A 169 4.27 -18.98 6.16
CA THR A 169 5.45 -19.69 5.63
C THR A 169 5.03 -20.48 4.41
N ASP A 170 5.88 -20.47 3.39
CA ASP A 170 5.75 -21.31 2.20
C ASP A 170 7.10 -21.94 1.81
N GLU A 171 7.18 -22.53 0.62
CA GLU A 171 8.39 -23.15 0.08
C GLU A 171 9.58 -22.20 -0.13
N THR A 172 9.33 -20.89 -0.20
CA THR A 172 10.35 -19.86 -0.47
C THR A 172 10.81 -19.13 0.80
N GLY A 173 10.03 -19.15 1.88
CA GLY A 173 10.45 -18.55 3.14
C GLY A 173 9.34 -18.39 4.18
N SER A 174 9.66 -17.62 5.21
CA SER A 174 8.69 -17.14 6.21
C SER A 174 8.59 -15.62 6.10
N TYR A 175 7.37 -15.11 6.14
CA TYR A 175 7.02 -13.73 5.87
C TYR A 175 6.27 -13.16 7.08
N GLY A 176 6.78 -12.07 7.63
CA GLY A 176 6.16 -11.29 8.70
C GLY A 176 5.70 -9.91 8.22
N PRO A 177 5.19 -9.06 9.12
CA PRO A 177 4.63 -7.77 8.73
C PRO A 177 5.64 -6.89 7.97
N GLY A 178 5.22 -6.37 6.82
CA GLY A 178 6.04 -5.58 5.90
C GLY A 178 6.82 -6.40 4.87
N ASP A 179 6.87 -7.73 5.01
CA ASP A 179 7.51 -8.59 4.02
C ASP A 179 6.61 -8.77 2.79
N LEU A 180 7.27 -8.85 1.64
CA LEU A 180 6.65 -9.03 0.34
C LEU A 180 7.05 -10.41 -0.20
N ALA A 181 6.07 -11.26 -0.46
CA ALA A 181 6.25 -12.48 -1.24
C ALA A 181 5.83 -12.22 -2.68
N VAL A 182 6.64 -12.67 -3.64
CA VAL A 182 6.35 -12.55 -5.07
C VAL A 182 6.31 -13.94 -5.67
N LYS A 183 5.18 -14.30 -6.28
CA LYS A 183 5.02 -15.57 -6.98
C LYS A 183 4.77 -15.30 -8.45
N GLY A 184 5.64 -15.84 -9.29
CA GLY A 184 5.48 -15.79 -10.74
C GLY A 184 4.38 -16.75 -11.23
N PRO A 185 4.09 -16.69 -12.55
CA PRO A 185 3.22 -17.65 -13.22
C PRO A 185 3.78 -19.08 -13.23
#